data_AF-A0A7V3MH24-F1
#
_entry.id   AF-A0A7V3MH24-F1
#
_cell.length_a   1.000
_cell.length_b   1.000
_cell.length_c   1.000
_cell.angle_alpha   90.00
_cell.angle_beta   90.00
_cell.angle_gamma   90.00
#
_symmetry.space_group_name_H-M   'P 1'
#
loop_
_entity.id
_entity.type
_entity.pdbx_description
1 polymer ?
#
loop_
_entity_poly.entity_id
_entity_poly.type
_entity_poly.pdbx_seq_one_letter_code
_entity_poly.pdbx_strand_id
1 'polypeptide(L)'
;MVFARGREEPPGPGYVGNAFVDALRPKLPKMAIASYGVDYPADISPATGADDMSAHVQSMARSCPKTRMVLGGYSLGAAAADLVVAVTKPAFGFTNPLPPAMDDHIAAVALYGNGTRRILGPLRNFSPAFAGKL
;
A
#
# COMPACT_ATOMS: atom_id res chain seq x y z
N MET A 1 4.53 -8.15 -1.24
CA MET A 1 4.61 -6.69 -1.48
C MET A 1 3.37 -6.28 -2.24
N VAL A 2 2.58 -5.33 -1.74
CA VAL A 2 1.42 -4.76 -2.44
C VAL A 2 1.80 -3.31 -2.73
N PHE A 3 2.10 -2.97 -3.98
CA PHE A 3 2.75 -1.70 -4.32
C PHE A 3 1.97 -0.92 -5.37
N ALA A 4 1.60 0.32 -5.04
CA ALA A 4 0.99 1.25 -5.97
C ALA A 4 2.05 2.11 -6.68
N ARG A 5 2.14 1.95 -8.00
CA ARG A 5 3.03 2.74 -8.85
C ARG A 5 2.64 4.23 -8.87
N GLY A 6 3.58 5.09 -9.24
CA GLY A 6 3.36 6.51 -9.45
C GLY A 6 2.58 6.82 -10.72
N ARG A 7 2.22 8.10 -10.87
CA ARG A 7 1.49 8.60 -12.03
C ARG A 7 2.21 8.25 -13.34
N GLU A 8 1.44 7.80 -14.31
CA GLU A 8 1.86 7.46 -15.69
C GLU A 8 2.90 6.35 -15.79
N GLU A 9 3.23 5.65 -14.70
CA GLU A 9 4.05 4.45 -14.78
C GLU A 9 3.29 3.30 -15.46
N PRO A 10 3.98 2.40 -16.19
CA PRO A 10 3.36 1.24 -16.80
C PRO A 10 2.81 0.26 -15.74
N PRO A 11 1.81 -0.59 -16.09
CA PRO A 11 1.22 -1.56 -15.17
C PRO A 11 2.25 -2.44 -14.44
N GLY A 12 1.92 -2.80 -13.20
CA GLY A 12 2.81 -3.49 -12.27
C GLY A 12 3.24 -2.59 -11.09
N PRO A 13 4.26 -2.99 -10.32
CA PRO A 13 4.76 -2.22 -9.17
C PRO A 13 5.40 -0.86 -9.51
N GLY A 14 5.67 -0.57 -10.78
CA GLY A 14 6.43 0.60 -11.21
C GLY A 14 7.94 0.46 -10.96
N TYR A 15 8.71 1.47 -11.36
CA TYR A 15 10.18 1.45 -11.25
C TYR A 15 10.64 1.36 -9.79
N VAL A 16 10.04 2.17 -8.91
CA VAL A 16 10.39 2.20 -7.49
C VAL A 16 9.97 0.93 -6.78
N GLY A 17 8.78 0.40 -7.08
CA GLY A 17 8.30 -0.85 -6.49
C GLY A 17 9.18 -2.04 -6.88
N ASN A 18 9.56 -2.14 -8.15
CA ASN A 18 10.46 -3.20 -8.63
C ASN A 18 11.84 -3.09 -7.95
N ALA A 19 12.45 -1.90 -7.95
CA ALA A 19 13.72 -1.67 -7.29
C ALA A 19 13.67 -2.02 -5.79
N PHE A 20 12.56 -1.70 -5.12
CA PHE A 20 12.38 -2.03 -3.71
C PHE A 20 12.27 -3.55 -3.46
N VAL A 21 11.47 -4.27 -4.25
CA VAL A 21 11.36 -5.74 -4.15
C VAL A 21 12.72 -6.40 -4.39
N ASP A 22 13.43 -5.96 -5.44
CA ASP A 22 14.71 -6.54 -5.82
C ASP A 22 15.81 -6.28 -4.77
N ALA A 23 15.80 -5.10 -4.14
CA ALA A 23 16.70 -4.79 -3.03
C ALA A 23 16.34 -5.55 -1.73
N LEU A 24 15.08 -5.93 -1.54
CA LEU A 24 14.60 -6.62 -0.34
C LEU A 24 14.89 -8.13 -0.37
N ARG A 25 14.72 -8.78 -1.53
CA ARG A 25 14.96 -10.22 -1.74
C ARG A 25 16.30 -10.73 -1.18
N PRO A 26 17.47 -10.14 -1.48
CA PRO A 26 18.75 -10.63 -0.97
C PRO A 26 18.90 -10.47 0.55
N LYS A 27 18.15 -9.54 1.18
CA LYS A 27 18.18 -9.34 2.63
C LYS A 27 17.33 -10.36 3.39
N LEU A 28 16.41 -11.04 2.71
CA LEU A 28 15.49 -12.01 3.29
C LEU A 28 15.55 -13.36 2.55
N PRO A 29 16.71 -14.02 2.49
CA PRO A 29 16.93 -15.19 1.64
C PRO A 29 16.08 -16.41 2.04
N LYS A 30 15.51 -16.41 3.26
CA LYS A 30 14.64 -17.48 3.78
C LYS A 30 13.14 -17.21 3.58
N MET A 31 12.77 -16.08 2.96
CA MET A 31 11.38 -15.70 2.73
C MET A 31 11.07 -15.65 1.24
N ALA A 32 9.96 -16.29 0.85
CA ALA A 32 9.41 -16.11 -0.49
C ALA A 32 8.74 -14.73 -0.59
N ILE A 33 9.26 -13.86 -1.45
CA ILE A 33 8.73 -12.52 -1.67
C ILE A 33 8.07 -12.44 -3.04
N ALA A 34 6.74 -12.39 -3.02
CA ALA A 34 5.92 -12.05 -4.18
C ALA A 34 5.58 -10.55 -4.18
N SER A 35 5.38 -10.00 -5.37
CA SER A 35 4.93 -8.63 -5.59
C SER A 35 3.61 -8.61 -6.34
N TYR A 36 2.69 -7.79 -5.85
CA TYR A 36 1.46 -7.40 -6.52
C TYR A 36 1.56 -5.92 -6.85
N GLY A 37 1.47 -5.60 -8.14
CA GLY A 37 1.27 -4.22 -8.58
C GLY A 37 -0.21 -3.90 -8.48
N VAL A 38 -0.54 -2.84 -7.74
CA VAL A 38 -1.92 -2.37 -7.61
C VAL A 38 -2.48 -2.03 -8.99
N ASP A 39 -3.65 -2.59 -9.29
CA ASP A 39 -4.30 -2.47 -10.58
C ASP A 39 -5.22 -1.25 -10.59
N TYR A 40 -4.67 -0.16 -11.10
CA TYR A 40 -5.37 1.11 -11.25
C TYR A 40 -4.80 1.92 -12.40
N PRO A 41 -5.49 2.95 -12.91
CA PRO A 41 -5.01 3.73 -14.05
C PRO A 41 -3.68 4.45 -13.83
N ALA A 42 -3.36 4.83 -12.59
CA ALA A 42 -2.22 5.68 -12.26
C ALA A 42 -2.21 7.01 -13.05
N ASP A 43 -3.38 7.61 -13.24
CA ASP A 43 -3.53 8.89 -13.91
C ASP A 43 -3.62 10.02 -12.87
N ILE A 44 -4.82 10.38 -12.43
CA ILE A 44 -5.12 11.55 -11.61
C ILE A 44 -5.42 11.15 -10.18
N SER A 45 -6.26 10.13 -9.98
CA SER A 45 -6.84 9.81 -8.69
C SER A 45 -6.13 8.65 -7.99
N PRO A 46 -5.80 8.77 -6.69
CA PRO A 46 -5.28 7.66 -5.91
C PRO A 46 -6.38 6.70 -5.42
N ALA A 47 -7.65 7.10 -5.50
CA ALA A 47 -8.75 6.40 -4.83
C ALA A 47 -8.99 4.97 -5.37
N THR A 48 -8.96 4.80 -6.70
CA THR A 48 -9.13 3.48 -7.32
C THR A 48 -7.96 2.55 -7.00
N GLY A 49 -6.74 3.09 -6.89
CA GLY A 49 -5.58 2.35 -6.39
C GLY A 49 -5.72 1.94 -4.92
N ALA A 50 -6.32 2.79 -4.10
CA ALA A 50 -6.60 2.45 -2.70
C ALA A 50 -7.68 1.36 -2.58
N ASP A 51 -8.72 1.41 -3.42
CA ASP A 51 -9.78 0.41 -3.49
C ASP A 51 -9.24 -0.97 -3.89
N ASP A 52 -8.43 -1.02 -4.96
CA ASP A 52 -7.77 -2.25 -5.41
C ASP A 52 -6.78 -2.79 -4.37
N MET A 53 -5.93 -1.92 -3.81
CA MET A 53 -5.00 -2.31 -2.73
C MET A 53 -5.75 -2.92 -1.54
N SER A 54 -6.85 -2.30 -1.12
CA SER A 54 -7.66 -2.79 0.01
C SER A 54 -8.36 -4.11 -0.33
N ALA A 55 -8.87 -4.26 -1.55
CA ALA A 55 -9.46 -5.50 -2.01
C ALA A 55 -8.44 -6.64 -2.04
N HIS A 56 -7.21 -6.36 -2.50
CA HIS A 56 -6.13 -7.32 -2.52
C HIS A 56 -5.71 -7.75 -1.11
N VAL A 57 -5.57 -6.81 -0.17
CA VAL A 57 -5.28 -7.11 1.24
C VAL A 57 -6.32 -8.04 1.83
N GLN A 58 -7.61 -7.73 1.65
CA GLN A 58 -8.71 -8.56 2.13
C GLN A 58 -8.72 -9.95 1.47
N SER A 59 -8.43 -10.02 0.17
CA SER A 59 -8.31 -11.29 -0.56
C SER A 59 -7.17 -12.16 -0.03
N MET A 60 -5.99 -11.57 0.20
CA MET A 60 -4.83 -12.26 0.76
C MET A 60 -5.05 -12.69 2.20
N ALA A 61 -5.71 -11.87 3.03
CA ALA A 61 -6.07 -12.24 4.39
C ALA A 61 -6.99 -13.48 4.42
N ARG A 62 -7.92 -13.60 3.46
CA ARG A 62 -8.82 -14.77 3.34
C ARG A 62 -8.10 -16.01 2.79
N SER A 63 -7.38 -15.85 1.68
CA SER A 63 -6.78 -16.99 0.95
C SER A 63 -5.47 -17.46 1.56
N CYS A 64 -4.74 -16.56 2.23
CA CYS A 64 -3.42 -16.81 2.79
C CYS A 64 -3.26 -16.09 4.15
N PRO A 65 -4.00 -16.50 5.19
CA PRO A 65 -4.09 -15.75 6.45
C PRO A 65 -2.75 -15.60 7.20
N LYS A 66 -1.79 -16.48 6.94
CA LYS A 66 -0.43 -16.41 7.54
C LYS A 66 0.53 -15.52 6.76
N THR A 67 0.16 -15.07 5.56
CA THR A 67 1.00 -14.19 4.75
C THR A 67 1.03 -12.80 5.36
N ARG A 68 2.24 -12.26 5.54
CA ARG A 68 2.45 -10.87 5.93
C ARG A 68 2.66 -10.02 4.68
N MET A 69 1.96 -8.89 4.63
CA MET A 69 2.01 -7.94 3.53
C MET A 69 2.80 -6.69 3.92
N VAL A 70 3.50 -6.12 2.94
CA VAL A 70 4.04 -4.77 3.03
C VAL A 70 3.25 -3.95 2.03
N LEU A 71 2.58 -2.90 2.51
CA LEU A 71 1.93 -1.92 1.64
C LEU A 71 2.97 -0.91 1.22
N GLY A 72 2.97 -0.52 -0.05
CA GLY A 72 3.89 0.48 -0.52
C GLY A 72 3.32 1.33 -1.64
N GLY A 73 3.97 2.46 -1.85
CA GLY A 73 3.58 3.34 -2.93
C GLY A 73 4.61 4.41 -3.23
N TYR A 74 4.59 4.89 -4.48
CA TYR A 74 5.42 5.99 -4.95
C TYR A 74 4.55 7.13 -5.47
N SER A 75 4.84 8.38 -5.08
CA SER A 75 4.15 9.58 -5.61
C SER A 75 2.63 9.48 -5.46
N LEU A 76 1.84 9.44 -6.56
CA LEU A 76 0.40 9.18 -6.54
C LEU A 76 0.03 7.87 -5.82
N GLY A 77 0.81 6.81 -6.04
CA GLY A 77 0.60 5.52 -5.38
C GLY A 77 0.91 5.56 -3.88
N ALA A 78 1.78 6.47 -3.42
CA ALA A 78 1.98 6.69 -1.98
C ALA A 78 0.73 7.31 -1.35
N ALA A 79 0.04 8.22 -2.05
CA ALA A 79 -1.24 8.74 -1.62
C ALA A 79 -2.34 7.65 -1.60
N ALA A 80 -2.31 6.70 -2.55
CA ALA A 80 -3.22 5.55 -2.51
C ALA A 80 -3.00 4.67 -1.27
N ALA A 81 -1.75 4.33 -0.96
CA ALA A 81 -1.41 3.59 0.25
C ALA A 81 -1.81 4.33 1.54
N ASP A 82 -1.70 5.66 1.56
CA ASP A 82 -2.14 6.47 2.70
C ASP A 82 -3.64 6.42 2.93
N LEU A 83 -4.45 6.43 1.87
CA LEU A 83 -5.90 6.28 2.00
C LEU A 83 -6.23 4.94 2.66
N VAL A 84 -5.59 3.85 2.24
CA VAL A 84 -5.79 2.51 2.82
C VAL A 84 -5.46 2.48 4.31
N VAL A 85 -4.41 3.18 4.73
CA VAL A 85 -3.92 3.15 6.12
C VAL A 85 -4.66 4.14 7.02
N ALA A 86 -5.07 5.30 6.51
CA ALA A 86 -5.56 6.42 7.32
C ALA A 86 -7.08 6.64 7.24
N VAL A 87 -7.76 6.14 6.19
CA VAL A 87 -9.19 6.40 5.96
C VAL A 87 -10.00 5.16 6.29
N THR A 88 -10.74 5.21 7.41
CA THR A 88 -11.52 4.06 7.92
C THR A 88 -13.00 4.07 7.52
N LYS A 89 -13.43 5.07 6.74
CA LYS A 89 -14.79 5.22 6.21
C LYS A 89 -14.69 5.77 4.77
N PRO A 90 -15.62 5.42 3.87
CA PRO A 90 -15.59 5.93 2.49
C PRO A 90 -15.46 7.46 2.44
N ALA A 91 -14.44 7.96 1.73
CA ALA A 91 -14.12 9.37 1.61
C ALA A 91 -13.16 9.60 0.44
N PHE A 92 -13.13 10.82 -0.13
CA PHE A 92 -12.19 11.20 -1.20
C PHE A 92 -12.24 10.28 -2.44
N GLY A 93 -13.40 9.65 -2.69
CA GLY A 93 -13.59 8.67 -3.76
C GLY A 93 -13.10 7.26 -3.43
N PHE A 94 -12.40 7.05 -2.30
CA PHE A 94 -12.05 5.73 -1.79
C PHE A 94 -13.27 5.11 -1.10
N THR A 95 -13.66 3.91 -1.52
CA THR A 95 -14.95 3.29 -1.15
C THR A 95 -14.82 2.01 -0.35
N ASN A 96 -13.64 1.39 -0.33
CA ASN A 96 -13.38 0.10 0.30
C ASN A 96 -12.33 0.20 1.42
N PRO A 97 -12.61 0.92 2.53
CA PRO A 97 -11.70 0.98 3.67
C PRO A 97 -11.44 -0.42 4.23
N LEU A 98 -10.22 -0.64 4.74
CA LEU A 98 -9.87 -1.91 5.37
C LEU A 98 -10.84 -2.22 6.53
N PRO A 99 -11.46 -3.42 6.54
CA PRO A 99 -12.17 -3.90 7.70
C PRO A 99 -11.26 -3.96 8.94
N PRO A 100 -11.83 -3.94 10.16
CA PRO A 100 -11.08 -4.17 11.38
C PRO A 100 -10.22 -5.44 11.32
N ALA A 101 -9.08 -5.44 12.01
CA ALA A 101 -8.10 -6.53 12.08
C ALA A 101 -7.32 -6.83 10.78
N MET A 102 -7.59 -6.15 9.66
CA MET A 102 -6.77 -6.32 8.46
C MET A 102 -5.33 -5.84 8.64
N ASP A 103 -5.09 -4.94 9.60
CA ASP A 103 -3.77 -4.45 9.91
C ASP A 103 -2.85 -5.54 10.50
N ASP A 104 -3.38 -6.59 11.12
CA ASP A 104 -2.59 -7.73 11.62
C ASP A 104 -1.86 -8.48 10.50
N HIS A 105 -2.45 -8.47 9.30
CA HIS A 105 -1.84 -9.04 8.10
C HIS A 105 -0.78 -8.13 7.47
N ILE A 106 -0.66 -6.89 7.94
CA ILE A 106 0.30 -5.90 7.42
C ILE A 106 1.51 -5.82 8.37
N ALA A 107 2.70 -6.05 7.83
CA ALA A 107 3.97 -5.99 8.57
C ALA A 107 4.58 -4.59 8.54
N ALA A 108 4.47 -3.88 7.44
CA ALA A 108 5.07 -2.56 7.25
C ALA A 108 4.37 -1.77 6.15
N VAL A 109 4.62 -0.46 6.14
CA VAL A 109 4.20 0.48 5.11
C VAL A 109 5.45 1.21 4.58
N ALA A 110 5.69 1.17 3.27
CA ALA A 110 6.88 1.72 2.63
C ALA A 110 6.51 2.76 1.56
N LEU A 111 6.66 4.05 1.90
CA LEU A 111 6.19 5.16 1.08
C LEU A 111 7.35 5.99 0.54
N TYR A 112 7.34 6.22 -0.76
CA TYR A 112 8.38 6.94 -1.49
C TYR A 112 7.78 8.16 -2.19
N GLY A 113 8.50 9.29 -2.18
CA GLY A 113 8.04 10.52 -2.84
C GLY A 113 6.65 10.99 -2.36
N ASN A 114 6.29 10.71 -1.11
CA ASN A 114 4.94 10.93 -0.63
C ASN A 114 4.67 12.42 -0.31
N GLY A 115 3.93 13.09 -1.19
CA GLY A 115 3.55 14.49 -1.05
C GLY A 115 2.45 14.75 -0.01
N THR A 116 1.62 13.76 0.32
CA THR A 116 0.50 13.92 1.27
C THR A 116 1.01 14.20 2.69
N ARG A 117 2.18 13.66 3.07
CA ARG A 117 2.81 13.90 4.39
C ARG A 117 3.04 15.38 4.68
N ARG A 118 3.28 16.20 3.66
CA ARG A 118 3.43 17.66 3.81
C ARG A 118 2.09 18.39 4.03
N ILE A 119 0.98 17.81 3.60
CA ILE A 119 -0.35 18.43 3.61
C ILE A 119 -1.18 17.93 4.80
N LEU A 120 -1.15 16.63 5.06
CA LEU A 120 -1.95 15.96 6.09
C LEU A 120 -1.17 15.78 7.41
N GLY A 121 0.16 15.92 7.41
CA GLY A 121 1.00 15.64 8.58
C GLY A 121 1.36 14.14 8.73
N PRO A 122 1.93 13.72 9.87
CA PRO A 122 2.37 12.34 10.05
C PRO A 122 1.21 11.35 10.09
N LEU A 123 1.24 10.31 9.24
CA LEU A 123 0.24 9.23 9.21
C LEU A 123 0.01 8.54 10.57
N ARG A 124 1.05 8.52 11.42
CA ARG A 124 0.97 7.95 12.77
C ARG A 124 -0.12 8.61 13.63
N ASN A 125 -0.48 9.86 13.34
CA ASN A 125 -1.53 10.59 14.05
C ASN A 125 -2.94 10.19 13.63
N PHE A 126 -3.10 9.63 12.43
CA PHE A 126 -4.39 9.20 11.87
C PHE A 126 -4.59 7.69 11.92
N SER A 127 -3.51 6.93 12.13
CA SER A 127 -3.54 5.48 12.08
C SER A 127 -2.74 4.83 13.21
N PRO A 128 -3.29 4.81 14.45
CA PRO A 128 -2.63 4.17 15.60
C PRO A 128 -2.30 2.69 15.36
N ALA A 129 -3.16 1.96 14.64
CA ALA A 129 -2.94 0.56 14.27
C ALA A 129 -1.69 0.32 13.41
N PHE A 130 -1.18 1.37 12.77
CA PHE A 130 0.00 1.33 11.91
C PHE A 130 1.18 2.13 12.47
N ALA A 131 1.10 2.70 13.68
CA ALA A 131 2.15 3.57 14.23
C ALA A 131 3.53 2.87 14.32
N GLY A 132 3.55 1.57 14.63
CA GLY A 132 4.77 0.74 14.64
C GLY A 132 5.17 0.15 13.27
N LYS A 133 4.41 0.45 12.21
CA LYS A 133 4.56 -0.09 10.86
C LYS A 133 5.00 0.98 9.83
N LEU A 134 5.03 2.26 10.24
CA LEU A 134 5.22 3.48 9.43
C LEU A 134 6.59 4.16 9.62
#